data_AF-A0A0C3E3H2-F1
#
_entry.id   AF-A0A0C3E3H2-F1
#
_cell.length_a   1.000
_cell.length_b   1.000
_cell.length_c   1.000
_cell.angle_alpha   90.00
_cell.angle_beta   90.00
_cell.angle_gamma   90.00
#
_symmetry.space_group_name_H-M   'P 1'
#
loop_
_entity.id
_entity.type
_entity.pdbx_description
1 polymer ?
#
loop_
_entity_poly.entity_id
_entity_poly.type
_entity_poly.pdbx_seq_one_letter_code
_entity_poly.pdbx_strand_id
1 'polypeptide(L)' 'MHDLIINTWYDSFVDLQKQAKVALGNVSFTLDIWTDSKHKSYLAMTGHWISEDPDTKSLHLESALFAFHHL' A
#
# COMPACT_ATOMS: atom_id res chain seq x y z
N MET A 1 20.72 1.00 -12.02
CA MET A 1 20.16 1.12 -10.65
C MET A 1 18.78 1.77 -10.67
N HIS A 2 18.61 2.93 -11.32
CA HIS A 2 17.30 3.57 -11.50
C HIS A 2 16.25 2.65 -12.15
N ASP A 3 16.59 2.02 -13.28
CA ASP A 3 15.64 1.13 -13.98
C ASP A 3 15.31 -0.13 -13.18
N LEU A 4 16.27 -0.63 -12.39
CA LEU A 4 16.03 -1.75 -11.47
C LEU A 4 15.00 -1.38 -10.40
N ILE A 5 15.15 -0.19 -9.79
CA ILE A 5 14.21 0.30 -8.77
C ILE A 5 12.81 0.48 -9.36
N ILE A 6 12.70 1.07 -10.56
CA ILE A 6 11.42 1.27 -11.23
C ILE A 6 10.76 -0.07 -11.58
N ASN A 7 11.52 -1.02 -12.14
CA ASN A 7 10.97 -2.32 -12.51
C ASN A 7 10.50 -3.10 -11.27
N THR A 8 11.32 -3.16 -10.22
CA THR A 8 10.92 -3.80 -8.96
C THR A 8 9.69 -3.16 -8.33
N TRP A 9 9.58 -1.83 -8.42
CA TRP A 9 8.39 -1.12 -7.97
C TRP A 9 7.16 -1.52 -8.80
N TYR A 10 7.29 -1.60 -10.12
CA TYR A 10 6.18 -1.95 -11.00
C TYR A 10 5.68 -3.38 -10.76
N ASP A 11 6.61 -4.34 -10.57
CA ASP A 11 6.28 -5.72 -10.22
C ASP A 11 5.51 -5.78 -8.88
N SER A 12 6.02 -5.06 -7.87
CA SER A 12 5.37 -4.95 -6.56
C SER A 12 3.99 -4.31 -6.65
N PHE A 13 3.84 -3.29 -7.51
CA PHE A 13 2.57 -2.60 -7.74
C PHE A 13 1.53 -3.50 -8.41
N VAL A 14 1.92 -4.28 -9.42
CA VAL A 14 1.03 -5.25 -10.08
C VAL A 14 0.54 -6.30 -9.09
N ASP A 15 1.41 -6.80 -8.20
CA ASP A 15 1.00 -7.76 -7.18
C ASP A 15 0.11 -7.13 -6.12
N LEU A 16 0.41 -5.90 -5.69
CA LEU A 16 -0.47 -5.15 -4.80
C LEU A 16 -1.88 -4.96 -5.39
N GLN A 17 -1.99 -4.65 -6.70
CA GLN A 17 -3.30 -4.53 -7.36
C GLN A 17 -4.11 -5.83 -7.29
N LYS A 18 -3.46 -6.99 -7.46
CA LYS A 18 -4.13 -8.30 -7.33
C LYS A 18 -4.62 -8.52 -5.90
N GLN A 19 -3.78 -8.26 -4.91
CA GLN A 19 -4.12 -8.42 -3.49
C GLN A 19 -5.25 -7.48 -3.06
N ALA A 20 -5.16 -6.20 -3.42
CA ALA A 20 -6.19 -5.22 -3.13
C ALA A 20 -7.55 -5.57 -3.77
N LYS A 21 -7.54 -6.18 -4.96
CA LYS A 21 -8.76 -6.66 -5.63
C LYS A 21 -9.43 -7.81 -4.87
N VAL A 22 -8.63 -8.72 -4.29
CA VAL A 22 -9.15 -9.82 -3.44
C VAL A 22 -9.70 -9.27 -2.12
N ALA A 23 -9.06 -8.24 -1.57
CA ALA A 23 -9.47 -7.59 -0.32
C ALA A 23 -10.65 -6.60 -0.48
N LEU A 24 -11.24 -6.47 -1.67
CA LEU A 24 -12.28 -5.48 -1.94
C LEU A 24 -13.48 -5.67 -0.99
N GLY A 25 -13.90 -4.57 -0.34
CA GLY A 25 -14.97 -4.59 0.67
C GLY A 25 -14.50 -4.92 2.09
N ASN A 26 -13.28 -5.44 2.26
CA ASN A 26 -12.67 -5.80 3.55
C ASN A 26 -11.34 -5.06 3.80
N VAL A 27 -11.11 -3.97 3.08
CA VAL A 27 -9.94 -3.10 3.25
C VAL A 27 -10.33 -1.86 4.07
N SER A 28 -9.49 -1.53 5.05
CA SER A 28 -9.55 -0.27 5.80
C SER A 28 -8.40 0.64 5.37
N PHE A 29 -8.56 1.95 5.48
CA PHE A 29 -7.53 2.91 5.12
C PHE A 29 -7.17 3.82 6.29
N THR A 30 -5.88 4.09 6.44
CA THR A 30 -5.39 5.20 7.26
C THR A 30 -4.88 6.30 6.34
N LEU A 31 -5.27 7.53 6.63
CA LEU A 31 -4.80 8.72 5.92
C LEU A 31 -3.93 9.52 6.88
N ASP A 32 -2.64 9.63 6.55
CA ASP A 32 -1.72 10.50 7.25
C ASP A 32 -1.54 11.77 6.43
N ILE A 33 -1.86 12.91 7.04
CA ILE A 33 -1.66 14.23 6.44
C ILE A 33 -0.71 14.99 7.34
N TRP A 34 0.38 15.49 6.78
CA TRP A 34 1.36 16.26 7.52
C TRP A 34 1.99 17.34 6.65
N THR A 35 2.68 18.26 7.31
CA THR A 35 3.48 19.30 6.67
C THR A 35 4.93 19.13 7.07
N ASP A 36 5.88 19.31 6.15
CA ASP A 36 7.31 19.27 6.45
C ASP A 36 7.83 20.60 7.02
N SER A 37 9.12 20.65 7.34
CA SER A 37 9.80 21.86 7.83
C SER A 37 9.88 23.00 6.82
N LYS A 38 9.52 22.75 5.55
CA LYS A 38 9.46 23.72 4.45
C LYS A 38 8.02 24.12 4.11
N HIS A 39 7.07 23.82 4.98
CA HIS A 39 5.65 24.10 4.78
C HIS A 39 5.02 23.38 3.57
N LYS A 40 5.62 22.27 3.12
CA LYS A 40 5.07 21.42 2.07
C LYS A 40 4.13 20.41 2.69
N SER A 41 2.93 20.28 2.13
CA SER A 41 1.91 19.37 2.64
C SER A 41 1.98 18.04 1.89
N TYR A 42 1.78 16.96 2.63
CA TYR A 42 1.84 15.60 2.13
C TYR A 42 0.62 14.81 2.60
N LEU A 43 0.21 13.86 1.77
CA LEU A 43 -0.83 12.89 2.05
C LEU A 43 -0.27 11.50 1.77
N ALA A 44 -0.31 10.62 2.76
CA ALA A 44 -0.14 9.18 2.58
C ALA A 44 -1.45 8.46 2.87
N MET A 45 -1.76 7.48 2.03
CA MET A 45 -2.88 6.57 2.23
C MET A 45 -2.33 5.14 2.31
N THR A 46 -2.51 4.51 3.46
CA THR A 46 -2.12 3.11 3.69
C THR A 46 -3.38 2.26 3.78
N GLY A 47 -3.48 1.25 2.93
CA GLY A 47 -4.52 0.23 3.02
C GLY A 47 -4.09 -0.88 3.97
N HIS A 48 -5.04 -1.39 4.75
CA HIS A 48 -4.89 -2.50 5.68
C HIS A 48 -5.99 -3.52 5.44
N TRP A 49 -5.65 -4.79 5.33
CA TRP A 49 -6.61 -5.88 5.14
C TRP A 49 -6.13 -7.17 5.79
N ILE A 50 -7.04 -8.13 5.95
CA ILE A 50 -6.67 -9.47 6.41
C ILE A 50 -6.55 -10.39 5.18
N SER A 51 -5.41 -11.06 5.03
CA SER A 51 -5.22 -12.14 4.08
C SER A 51 -5.28 -13.49 4.81
N GLU A 52 -5.66 -14.55 4.12
CA GLU A 52 -5.61 -15.92 4.64
C GLU A 52 -4.57 -16.70 3.85
N ASP A 53 -3.63 -17.33 4.56
CA ASP A 53 -2.67 -18.23 3.96
C ASP A 53 -3.39 -19.51 3.49
N PRO A 54 -3.30 -19.87 2.20
CA PRO A 54 -4.10 -20.95 1.64
C PRO A 54 -3.73 -22.33 2.20
N ASP A 55 -2.48 -22.53 2.63
CA ASP A 55 -1.94 -23.81 3.08
C ASP A 55 -2.17 -24.01 4.58
N THR A 56 -1.92 -22.97 5.37
CA THR A 56 -1.93 -23.03 6.84
C THR A 56 -3.22 -22.50 7.46
N LYS A 57 -4.06 -21.80 6.68
CA LYS A 57 -5.30 -21.13 7.14
C LYS A 57 -5.05 -20.04 8.19
N SER A 58 -3.82 -19.56 8.33
CA SER A 58 -3.53 -18.44 9.21
C SER A 58 -4.00 -17.12 8.61
N LEU A 59 -4.52 -16.25 9.46
CA LEU A 59 -4.86 -14.89 9.08
C LEU A 59 -3.65 -13.98 9.27
N HIS A 60 -3.33 -13.19 8.25
CA HIS A 60 -2.25 -12.21 8.29
C HIS A 60 -2.84 -10.81 8.13
N LEU A 61 -2.34 -9.86 8.94
CA LEU A 61 -2.61 -8.45 8.72
C LEU A 61 -1.63 -7.95 7.65
N GLU A 62 -2.18 -7.58 6.51
CA GLU A 62 -1.45 -6.96 5.41
C GLU A 62 -1.59 -5.44 5.49
N SER A 63 -0.54 -4.74 5.07
CA SER A 63 -0.59 -3.29 4.91
C SER A 63 0.29 -2.84 3.75
N ALA A 64 -0.17 -1.85 2.99
CA ALA A 64 0.61 -1.27 1.91
C ALA A 64 0.23 0.18 1.63
N LEU A 65 1.21 0.96 1.16
CA LEU A 65 1.01 2.34 0.72
C LEU A 65 0.29 2.36 -0.63
N PHE A 66 -0.94 2.87 -0.64
CA PHE A 66 -1.77 2.97 -1.85
C PHE A 66 -1.57 4.29 -2.57
N ALA A 67 -1.31 5.36 -1.83
CA ALA A 67 -1.05 6.67 -2.41
C ALA A 67 -0.09 7.47 -1.56
N PHE A 68 0.75 8.26 -2.24
CA PHE A 68 1.58 9.28 -1.64
C PHE A 68 1.54 10.51 -2.54
N HIS A 69 1.08 11.63 -2.00
CA HIS A 69 0.94 12.87 -2.75
C HIS A 69 1.61 14.02 -2.02
N HIS A 70 2.30 14.85 -2.79
CA HIS A 70 2.60 16.22 -2.40
C HIS A 70 1.38 17.07 -2.77
N LEU A 71 0.79 17.72 -1.78
CA LEU A 71 -0.42 18.55 -1.92
C LEU A 71 -0.09 19.95 -2.45
#